data_AF-T0HX57-F1
#
_entry.id   AF-T0HX57-F1
#
_cell.length_a   1.000
_cell.length_b   1.000
_cell.length_c   1.000
_cell.angle_alpha   90.00
_cell.angle_beta   90.00
_cell.angle_gamma   90.00
#
_symmetry.space_group_name_H-M   'P 1'
#
loop_
_entity.id
_entity.type
_entity.pdbx_description
1 polymer ?
#
loop_
_entity_poly.entity_id
_entity_poly.type
_entity_poly.pdbx_seq_one_letter_code
_entity_poly.pdbx_strand_id
1 'polypeptide(L)'
;MDAAMQQNDPSVVAKAQRLNKPQVHAHLMEGWTRAITKLGKGKFADALEISTVALDKQLTGSMPGFDIIDKAMDACPTVLDEYIRAKGKRIVDENAVCDTDDASLLIARLLVKLQEAEHPDSPGGRNIVHSELLGMESLIRQLNGATSNWLHQIEQIRRPRSVA
;
A
#
# COMPACT_ATOMS: atom_id res chain seq x y z
N MET A 1 2.99 14.29 43.42
CA MET A 1 2.40 12.98 43.10
C MET A 1 1.16 13.28 42.29
N ASP A 2 1.22 13.03 40.99
CA ASP A 2 0.09 12.69 40.11
C ASP A 2 0.60 12.72 38.67
N ALA A 3 1.26 11.62 38.29
CA ALA A 3 1.54 11.31 36.89
C ALA A 3 0.35 10.49 36.39
N ALA A 4 -0.50 11.12 35.59
CA ALA A 4 -1.59 10.45 34.89
C ALA A 4 -1.02 9.32 34.02
N MET A 5 -1.30 8.07 34.42
CA MET A 5 -1.10 6.89 33.58
C MET A 5 -2.00 7.02 32.35
N GLN A 6 -1.43 7.42 31.23
CA GLN A 6 -2.05 7.21 29.92
C GLN A 6 -2.06 5.71 29.63
N GLN A 7 -3.27 5.14 29.66
CA GLN A 7 -3.55 3.83 29.10
C GLN A 7 -3.18 3.85 27.62
N ASN A 8 -2.11 3.14 27.26
CA ASN A 8 -1.78 2.82 25.87
C ASN A 8 -2.67 1.65 25.45
N ASP A 9 -3.80 1.94 24.82
CA ASP A 9 -4.45 0.96 23.95
C ASP A 9 -3.47 0.62 22.80
N PRO A 10 -3.16 -0.66 22.54
CA PRO A 10 -2.33 -1.04 21.42
C PRO A 10 -3.15 -0.88 20.14
N SER A 11 -3.17 0.33 19.56
CA SER A 11 -3.68 0.52 18.22
C SER A 11 -2.82 -0.29 17.25
N VAL A 12 -3.40 -1.32 16.62
CA VAL A 12 -2.78 -2.20 15.61
C VAL A 12 -2.34 -1.41 14.35
N VAL A 13 -2.67 -0.12 14.28
CA VAL A 13 -2.25 0.79 13.22
C VAL A 13 -0.89 1.38 13.55
N ALA A 14 0.11 1.06 12.73
CA ALA A 14 1.45 1.67 12.82
C ALA A 14 1.32 3.21 12.82
N LYS A 15 1.80 3.86 13.88
CA LYS A 15 1.81 5.32 13.98
C LYS A 15 2.75 5.86 12.91
N ALA A 16 2.20 6.49 11.87
CA ALA A 16 2.99 7.07 10.79
C ALA A 16 3.97 8.11 11.35
N GLN A 17 5.25 7.98 11.03
CA GLN A 17 6.28 8.91 11.47
C GLN A 17 5.98 10.32 10.93
N ARG A 18 5.98 11.33 11.82
CA ARG A 18 5.85 12.73 11.42
C ARG A 18 7.18 13.22 10.86
N LEU A 19 7.21 13.47 9.56
CA LEU A 19 8.36 14.06 8.87
C LEU A 19 8.25 15.59 8.88
N ASN A 20 9.38 16.27 9.12
CA ASN A 20 9.48 17.71 8.94
C ASN A 20 9.71 18.07 7.46
N LYS A 21 9.59 19.36 7.12
CA LYS A 21 9.70 19.81 5.71
C LYS A 21 11.04 19.43 5.05
N PRO A 22 12.22 19.60 5.69
CA PRO A 22 13.48 19.13 5.13
C PRO A 22 13.53 17.62 4.85
N GLN A 23 12.98 16.80 5.76
CA GLN A 23 12.93 15.34 5.57
C GLN A 23 12.02 14.95 4.41
N VAL A 24 10.87 15.61 4.26
CA VAL A 24 9.97 15.41 3.12
C VAL A 24 10.67 15.76 1.81
N HIS A 25 11.37 16.89 1.77
CA HIS A 25 12.15 17.30 0.59
C HIS A 25 13.20 16.26 0.22
N ALA A 26 14.02 15.84 1.20
CA ALA A 26 15.10 14.88 0.98
C ALA A 26 14.60 13.58 0.35
N HIS A 27 13.56 12.96 0.93
CA HIS A 27 12.98 11.73 0.40
C HIS A 27 12.36 11.90 -0.99
N LEU A 28 11.72 13.05 -1.25
CA LEU A 28 11.17 13.34 -2.57
C LEU A 28 12.29 13.44 -3.61
N MET A 29 13.38 14.14 -3.28
CA MET A 29 14.50 14.33 -4.20
C MET A 29 15.30 13.03 -4.45
N GLU A 30 15.32 12.09 -3.52
CA GLU A 30 15.86 10.74 -3.75
C GLU A 30 15.09 10.03 -4.88
N GLY A 31 13.77 10.06 -4.83
CA GLY A 31 12.91 9.50 -5.88
C GLY A 31 13.09 10.21 -7.22
N TRP A 32 13.24 11.54 -7.21
CA TRP A 32 13.51 12.33 -8.41
C TRP A 32 14.87 12.01 -9.02
N THR A 33 15.89 11.84 -8.19
CA THR A 33 17.25 11.49 -8.64
C THR A 33 17.23 10.12 -9.32
N ARG A 34 16.47 9.15 -8.79
CA ARG A 34 16.24 7.86 -9.46
C ARG A 34 15.51 8.05 -10.79
N ALA A 35 14.44 8.84 -10.84
CA ALA A 35 13.69 9.09 -12.07
C ALA A 35 14.57 9.74 -13.15
N ILE A 36 15.39 10.72 -12.77
CA ILE A 36 16.38 11.39 -13.64
C ILE A 36 17.43 10.39 -14.14
N THR A 37 17.91 9.49 -13.28
CA THR A 37 18.88 8.46 -13.67
C THR A 37 18.29 7.49 -14.70
N LYS A 38 16.99 7.16 -14.59
CA LYS A 38 16.29 6.23 -15.48
C LYS A 38 15.89 6.88 -16.82
N LEU A 39 15.34 8.08 -16.79
CA LEU A 39 14.73 8.75 -17.96
C LEU A 39 15.69 9.74 -18.64
N GLY A 40 16.67 10.26 -17.90
CA GLY A 40 17.48 11.41 -18.30
C GLY A 40 16.84 12.73 -17.87
N LYS A 41 17.69 13.68 -17.44
CA LYS A 41 17.25 14.96 -16.86
C LYS A 41 16.35 15.80 -17.77
N GLY A 42 16.68 15.88 -19.07
CA GLY A 42 15.88 16.62 -20.05
C GLY A 42 14.48 16.04 -20.20
N LYS A 43 14.39 14.73 -20.47
CA LYS A 43 13.11 14.03 -20.61
C LYS A 43 12.25 14.08 -19.36
N PHE A 44 12.88 14.01 -18.18
CA PHE A 44 12.15 14.15 -16.92
C PHE A 44 11.61 15.58 -16.75
N ALA A 45 12.40 16.61 -17.04
CA ALA A 45 11.93 18.00 -17.02
C ALA A 45 10.78 18.23 -18.01
N ASP A 46 10.89 17.68 -19.22
CA ASP A 46 9.85 17.75 -20.25
C ASP A 46 8.55 17.09 -19.78
N ALA A 47 8.64 15.91 -19.14
CA ALA A 47 7.47 15.20 -18.60
C ALA A 47 6.78 15.95 -17.46
N LEU A 48 7.51 16.77 -16.71
CA LEU A 48 6.98 17.65 -15.68
C LEU A 48 6.42 18.96 -16.25
N GLU A 49 6.63 19.22 -17.55
CA GLU A 49 6.34 20.48 -18.24
C GLU A 49 7.07 21.69 -17.60
N ILE A 50 8.31 21.49 -17.16
CA ILE A 50 9.15 22.55 -16.57
C ILE A 50 10.50 22.63 -17.28
N SER A 51 11.18 23.77 -17.13
CA SER A 51 12.56 23.89 -17.61
C SER A 51 13.53 23.08 -16.75
N THR A 52 14.64 22.64 -17.33
CA THR A 52 15.74 22.00 -16.61
C THR A 52 16.31 22.86 -15.48
N VAL A 53 16.23 24.19 -15.63
CA VAL A 53 16.61 25.17 -14.58
C VAL A 53 15.63 25.16 -13.42
N ALA A 54 14.32 25.04 -13.68
CA ALA A 54 13.31 24.91 -12.64
C ALA A 54 13.46 23.58 -11.88
N LEU A 55 13.78 22.50 -12.61
CA LEU A 55 14.11 21.21 -12.01
C LEU A 55 15.34 21.31 -11.09
N ASP A 56 16.40 22.01 -11.49
CA ASP A 56 17.58 22.23 -10.63
C ASP A 56 17.26 23.00 -9.35
N LYS A 57 16.38 24.00 -9.43
CA LYS A 57 15.91 24.73 -8.24
C LYS A 57 15.16 23.82 -7.27
N GLN A 58 14.41 22.84 -7.78
CA GLN A 58 13.70 21.86 -6.95
C GLN A 58 14.68 20.89 -6.28
N LEU A 59 15.65 20.36 -7.05
CA LEU A 59 16.71 19.48 -6.53
C LEU A 59 17.55 20.12 -5.42
N THR A 60 17.77 21.44 -5.50
CA THR A 60 18.60 22.19 -4.54
C THR A 60 17.87 22.65 -3.28
N GLY A 61 16.54 22.53 -3.19
CA GLY A 61 15.81 22.89 -1.96
C GLY A 61 14.40 23.46 -2.16
N SER A 62 13.99 23.76 -3.39
CA SER A 62 12.63 24.25 -3.62
C SER A 62 11.63 23.10 -3.56
N MET A 63 10.55 23.28 -2.80
CA MET A 63 9.49 22.28 -2.74
C MET A 63 8.66 22.33 -4.03
N PRO A 64 8.50 21.21 -4.77
CA PRO A 64 7.58 21.18 -5.89
C PRO A 64 6.13 21.33 -5.42
N GLY A 65 5.31 21.93 -6.29
CA GLY A 65 3.86 21.94 -6.13
C GLY A 65 3.29 20.53 -6.30
N PHE A 66 2.05 20.35 -5.83
CA PHE A 66 1.35 19.07 -5.97
C PHE A 66 1.14 18.69 -7.44
N ASP A 67 0.88 19.67 -8.29
CA ASP A 67 0.76 19.53 -9.75
C ASP A 67 2.02 18.92 -10.38
N ILE A 68 3.21 19.33 -9.92
CA ILE A 68 4.48 18.77 -10.40
C ILE A 68 4.70 17.36 -9.85
N ILE A 69 4.29 17.10 -8.61
CA ILE A 69 4.38 15.75 -8.02
C ILE A 69 3.48 14.76 -8.78
N ASP A 70 2.27 15.17 -9.13
CA ASP A 70 1.31 14.38 -9.90
C ASP A 70 1.90 13.98 -11.27
N LYS A 71 2.39 14.97 -12.03
CA LYS A 71 3.12 14.71 -13.29
C LYS A 71 4.35 13.82 -13.12
N ALA A 72 5.06 13.96 -11.99
CA ALA A 72 6.22 13.11 -11.69
C ALA A 72 5.81 11.64 -11.49
N MET A 73 4.64 11.40 -10.89
CA MET A 73 4.09 10.06 -10.72
C MET A 73 3.72 9.45 -12.08
N ASP A 74 3.14 10.21 -12.99
CA ASP A 74 2.84 9.75 -14.35
C ASP A 74 4.12 9.39 -15.12
N ALA A 75 5.16 10.21 -14.99
CA ALA A 75 6.46 9.96 -15.63
C ALA A 75 7.21 8.77 -15.00
N CYS A 76 7.12 8.63 -13.68
CA CYS A 76 7.78 7.59 -12.92
C CYS A 76 6.90 7.16 -11.73
N PRO A 77 6.14 6.05 -11.86
CA PRO A 77 5.19 5.62 -10.82
C PRO A 77 5.80 5.38 -9.44
N THR A 78 7.11 5.09 -9.39
CA THR A 78 7.84 4.84 -8.14
C THR A 78 8.46 6.10 -7.54
N VAL A 79 8.23 7.30 -8.10
CA VAL A 79 8.93 8.55 -7.68
C VAL A 79 8.71 8.93 -6.21
N LEU A 80 7.65 8.40 -5.58
CA LEU A 80 7.31 8.68 -4.18
C LEU A 80 7.71 7.57 -3.20
N ASP A 81 8.32 6.48 -3.67
CA ASP A 81 8.59 5.28 -2.86
C ASP A 81 9.37 5.58 -1.58
N GLU A 82 10.40 6.43 -1.62
CA GLU A 82 11.21 6.78 -0.46
C GLU A 82 10.39 7.51 0.61
N TYR A 83 9.60 8.50 0.19
CA TYR A 83 8.74 9.26 1.10
C TYR A 83 7.65 8.38 1.72
N ILE A 84 7.05 7.50 0.91
CA ILE A 84 5.99 6.60 1.35
C ILE A 84 6.56 5.51 2.28
N ARG A 85 7.75 4.98 1.98
CA ARG A 85 8.48 4.03 2.82
C ARG A 85 8.89 4.64 4.16
N ALA A 86 9.35 5.89 4.17
CA ALA A 86 9.66 6.62 5.42
C ALA A 86 8.42 6.77 6.34
N LYS A 87 7.21 6.67 5.77
CA LYS A 87 5.95 6.65 6.52
C LYS A 87 5.43 5.25 6.85
N GLY A 88 6.19 4.19 6.54
CA GLY A 88 5.78 2.81 6.73
C GLY A 88 4.63 2.38 5.82
N LYS A 89 4.52 2.99 4.64
CA LYS A 89 3.47 2.72 3.64
C LYS A 89 4.10 2.20 2.34
N ARG A 90 3.25 1.78 1.40
CA ARG A 90 3.62 1.50 0.00
C ARG A 90 2.55 2.06 -0.93
N ILE A 91 2.93 2.46 -2.15
CA ILE A 91 2.00 2.74 -3.23
C ILE A 91 1.75 1.41 -3.95
N VAL A 92 0.48 1.12 -4.22
CA VAL A 92 0.03 -0.02 -5.01
C VAL A 92 -1.07 0.49 -5.93
N ASP A 93 -1.10 0.02 -7.18
CA ASP A 93 -2.22 0.34 -8.07
C ASP A 93 -3.51 -0.19 -7.45
N GLU A 94 -4.63 0.50 -7.70
CA GLU A 94 -5.94 0.13 -7.17
C GLU A 94 -6.30 -1.33 -7.49
N ASN A 95 -5.92 -1.80 -8.68
CA ASN A 95 -6.16 -3.15 -9.17
C ASN A 95 -4.92 -4.06 -9.05
N ALA A 96 -3.85 -3.62 -8.38
CA ALA A 96 -2.67 -4.45 -8.18
C ALA A 96 -3.08 -5.71 -7.40
N VAL A 97 -2.93 -6.87 -8.04
CA VAL A 97 -3.02 -8.15 -7.35
C VAL A 97 -1.82 -8.22 -6.43
N CYS A 98 -2.04 -7.93 -5.15
CA CYS A 98 -0.99 -8.05 -4.16
C CYS A 98 -0.62 -9.53 -4.04
N ASP A 99 0.55 -9.91 -4.56
CA ASP A 99 1.25 -11.18 -4.25
C ASP A 99 1.50 -11.39 -2.74
N THR A 100 1.11 -10.42 -1.91
CA THR A 100 1.11 -10.56 -0.45
C THR A 100 0.00 -11.49 0.05
N ASP A 101 -0.96 -11.83 -0.82
CA ASP A 101 -1.99 -12.82 -0.58
C ASP A 101 -2.05 -13.77 -1.78
N ASP A 102 -1.06 -14.65 -1.92
CA ASP A 102 -1.24 -15.87 -2.69
C ASP A 102 -2.51 -16.55 -2.14
N ALA A 103 -3.59 -16.54 -2.93
CA ALA A 103 -4.87 -17.00 -2.43
C ALA A 103 -4.80 -18.46 -1.98
N SER A 104 -3.88 -19.24 -2.54
CA SER A 104 -3.58 -20.59 -2.08
C SER A 104 -3.07 -20.60 -0.63
N LEU A 105 -2.22 -19.64 -0.26
CA LEU A 105 -1.72 -19.45 1.08
C LEU A 105 -2.80 -18.92 2.05
N LEU A 106 -3.65 -18.00 1.60
CA LEU A 106 -4.79 -17.53 2.40
C LEU A 106 -5.77 -18.67 2.69
N ILE A 107 -6.11 -19.48 1.68
CA ILE A 107 -6.95 -20.66 1.83
C ILE A 107 -6.29 -21.67 2.77
N ALA A 108 -5.01 -21.97 2.58
CA ALA A 108 -4.28 -22.89 3.46
C ALA A 108 -4.27 -22.43 4.93
N ARG A 109 -4.02 -21.14 5.17
CA ARG A 109 -4.06 -20.56 6.52
C ARG A 109 -5.46 -20.62 7.12
N LEU A 110 -6.49 -20.37 6.32
CA LEU A 110 -7.88 -20.40 6.81
C LEU A 110 -8.28 -21.83 7.16
N LEU A 111 -7.90 -22.82 6.36
CA LEU A 111 -8.14 -24.23 6.65
C LEU A 111 -7.49 -24.67 7.96
N VAL A 112 -6.24 -24.26 8.22
CA VAL A 112 -5.57 -24.54 9.50
C VAL A 112 -6.34 -23.90 10.66
N LYS A 113 -6.76 -22.63 10.52
CA LYS A 113 -7.51 -21.91 11.57
C LYS A 113 -8.89 -22.52 11.84
N LEU A 114 -9.58 -22.97 10.80
CA LEU A 114 -10.84 -23.69 10.94
C LEU A 114 -10.62 -25.03 11.67
N GLN A 115 -9.57 -25.76 11.30
CA GLN A 115 -9.23 -27.02 11.97
C GLN A 115 -8.85 -26.82 13.45
N GLU A 116 -8.15 -25.73 13.79
CA GLU A 116 -7.87 -25.35 15.18
C GLU A 116 -9.16 -25.02 15.95
N ALA A 117 -10.10 -24.30 15.32
CA ALA A 117 -11.37 -23.93 15.94
C ALA A 117 -12.33 -25.12 16.11
N GLU A 118 -12.32 -26.08 15.18
CA GLU A 118 -13.14 -27.30 15.24
C GLU A 118 -12.50 -28.41 16.09
N HIS A 119 -11.30 -28.18 16.64
CA HIS A 119 -10.61 -29.17 17.45
C HIS A 119 -11.41 -29.46 18.74
N PRO A 120 -11.52 -30.73 19.20
CA PRO A 120 -12.26 -31.06 20.42
C PRO A 120 -11.80 -30.31 21.68
N ASP A 121 -10.53 -29.89 21.70
CA ASP A 121 -9.91 -29.13 22.80
C ASP A 121 -10.00 -27.60 22.61
N SER A 122 -10.68 -27.13 21.56
CA SER A 122 -10.93 -25.69 21.35
C SER A 122 -11.95 -25.17 22.36
N PRO A 123 -11.96 -23.85 22.65
CA PRO A 123 -12.99 -23.22 23.49
C PRO A 123 -14.43 -23.56 23.10
N GLY A 124 -14.71 -23.77 21.82
CA GLY A 124 -16.02 -24.17 21.31
C GLY A 124 -16.24 -25.68 21.15
N GLY A 125 -15.18 -26.47 21.33
CA GLY A 125 -15.16 -27.90 21.03
C GLY A 125 -15.45 -28.15 19.55
N ARG A 126 -16.59 -28.80 19.26
CA ARG A 126 -16.99 -29.10 17.87
C ARG A 126 -17.73 -27.95 17.16
N ASN A 127 -18.10 -26.90 17.88
CA ASN A 127 -18.78 -25.75 17.31
C ASN A 127 -17.87 -24.54 17.38
N ILE A 128 -17.76 -23.79 16.29
CA ILE A 128 -16.97 -22.56 16.28
C ILE A 128 -17.71 -21.49 17.12
N VAL A 129 -17.07 -21.00 18.18
CA VAL A 129 -17.62 -19.95 19.05
C VAL A 129 -17.25 -18.54 18.57
N HIS A 130 -17.95 -17.52 19.08
CA HIS A 130 -17.79 -16.13 18.66
C HIS A 130 -16.34 -15.61 18.74
N SER A 131 -15.58 -16.00 19.77
CA SER A 131 -14.18 -15.59 19.91
C SER A 131 -13.27 -16.15 18.82
N GLU A 132 -13.53 -17.38 18.36
CA GLU A 132 -12.77 -18.03 17.29
C GLU A 132 -13.11 -17.41 15.93
N LEU A 133 -14.40 -17.13 15.69
CA LEU A 133 -14.85 -16.40 14.49
C LEU A 133 -14.20 -15.02 14.41
N LEU A 134 -14.20 -14.24 15.50
CA LEU A 134 -13.56 -12.94 15.55
C LEU A 134 -12.04 -13.03 15.37
N GLY A 135 -11.41 -14.09 15.89
CA GLY A 135 -9.98 -14.36 15.68
C GLY A 135 -9.61 -14.63 14.21
N MET A 136 -10.55 -15.16 13.41
CA MET A 136 -10.37 -15.42 11.99
C MET A 136 -10.76 -14.24 11.09
N GLU A 137 -11.39 -13.19 11.63
CA GLU A 137 -12.01 -12.10 10.86
C GLU A 137 -11.05 -11.46 9.85
N SER A 138 -9.83 -11.12 10.28
CA SER A 138 -8.82 -10.48 9.41
C SER A 138 -8.49 -11.35 8.19
N LEU A 139 -8.37 -12.66 8.40
CA LEU A 139 -8.06 -13.63 7.35
C LEU A 139 -9.25 -13.84 6.41
N ILE A 140 -10.47 -13.88 6.95
CA ILE A 140 -11.70 -13.96 6.15
C ILE A 140 -11.86 -12.72 5.28
N ARG A 141 -11.57 -11.52 5.81
CA ARG A 141 -11.62 -10.26 5.05
C ARG A 141 -10.59 -10.24 3.91
N GLN A 142 -9.37 -10.70 4.17
CA GLN A 142 -8.32 -10.84 3.14
C GLN A 142 -8.76 -11.81 2.03
N LEU A 143 -9.26 -12.98 2.41
CA LEU A 143 -9.76 -13.96 1.45
C LEU A 143 -10.94 -13.42 0.63
N ASN A 144 -11.87 -12.72 1.27
CA ASN A 144 -13.00 -12.09 0.58
C ASN A 144 -12.56 -11.04 -0.44
N GLY A 145 -11.53 -10.25 -0.13
CA GLY A 145 -10.93 -9.33 -1.10
C GLY A 145 -10.35 -10.07 -2.31
N ALA A 146 -9.57 -11.13 -2.06
CA ALA A 146 -8.97 -11.94 -3.12
C ALA A 146 -10.04 -12.61 -4.02
N THR A 147 -11.07 -13.22 -3.44
CA THR A 147 -12.14 -13.89 -4.20
C THR A 147 -13.03 -12.91 -4.96
N SER A 148 -13.28 -11.72 -4.41
CA SER A 148 -14.02 -10.65 -5.10
C SER A 148 -13.29 -10.21 -6.37
N ASN A 149 -11.96 -10.09 -6.32
CA ASN A 149 -11.16 -9.76 -7.50
C ASN A 149 -11.23 -10.85 -8.57
N TRP A 150 -11.23 -12.13 -8.19
CA TRP A 150 -11.43 -13.23 -9.14
C TRP A 150 -12.79 -13.20 -9.80
N LEU A 151 -13.86 -12.94 -9.05
CA LEU A 151 -15.20 -12.79 -9.60
C LEU A 151 -15.25 -11.65 -10.62
N HIS A 152 -14.59 -10.52 -10.31
CA HIS A 152 -14.48 -9.41 -11.24
C HIS A 152 -13.74 -9.80 -12.53
N GLN A 153 -12.61 -10.51 -12.43
CA GLN A 153 -11.87 -10.99 -13.60
C GLN A 153 -12.72 -11.96 -14.45
N ILE A 154 -13.44 -12.87 -13.82
CA ILE A 154 -14.38 -13.79 -14.50
C ILE A 154 -15.46 -12.99 -15.23
N GLU A 155 -16.00 -11.94 -14.63
CA GLU A 155 -16.98 -11.07 -15.27
C GLU A 155 -16.39 -10.38 -16.51
N GLN A 156 -15.18 -9.82 -16.42
CA GLN A 156 -14.52 -9.19 -17.56
C GLN A 156 -14.28 -10.16 -18.72
N ILE A 157 -13.87 -11.40 -18.42
CA ILE A 157 -13.71 -12.46 -19.43
C ILE A 157 -15.05 -12.78 -20.11
N ARG A 158 -16.15 -12.75 -19.36
CA ARG A 158 -17.50 -13.04 -19.86
C ARG A 158 -18.14 -11.89 -20.63
N ARG A 159 -17.60 -10.67 -20.55
CA ARG A 159 -18.15 -9.54 -21.30
C ARG A 159 -17.98 -9.78 -22.81
N PRO A 160 -19.05 -9.73 -23.61
CA PRO A 160 -18.95 -9.92 -25.04
C PRO A 160 -18.05 -8.83 -25.62
N ARG A 161 -16.98 -9.23 -26.32
CA ARG A 161 -16.16 -8.29 -27.08
C ARG A 161 -17.03 -7.74 -28.20
N SER A 162 -17.36 -6.45 -28.15
CA SER A 162 -17.96 -5.76 -29.29
C SER A 162 -16.98 -5.86 -30.45
N VAL A 163 -17.30 -6.72 -31.41
CA VAL A 163 -16.53 -6.83 -32.65
C VAL A 163 -16.88 -5.59 -33.46
N ALA A 164 -15.89 -4.72 -33.66
CA ALA A 164 -16.01 -3.54 -34.52
C ALA A 164 -16.03 -3.95 -36.00
#